data_AF-A0A9E3ENY1-F1
#
_entry.id   AF-A0A9E3ENY1-F1
#
_cell.length_a   1.000
_cell.length_b   1.000
_cell.length_c   1.000
_cell.angle_alpha   90.00
_cell.angle_beta   90.00
_cell.angle_gamma   90.00
#
_symmetry.space_group_name_H-M   'P 1'
#
loop_
_entity.id
_entity.type
_entity.pdbx_description
1 polymer ?
#
loop_
_entity_poly.entity_id
_entity_poly.type
_entity_poly.pdbx_seq_one_letter_code
_entity_poly.pdbx_strand_id
1 'polypeptide(L)'
;MKRNLLSRLRLSGWYYLIGALLLLLGVPLYQLLVLNPSHYSATLSTQGNSHFAFYLAWISTHILQYIIYRILLIAAFALLLTLPFNLFRIIVAQEIIDQQERAQEEQDEEGQDGEDGMPAYAWRGKGFAVLAAWAGLIGLVAYVLGAGIGTIYVIAVSKGVTASTPVPASFTTLYSIFSLVSNAAGIGLLALSTLFFGALIARRGRNLWPIIWLLFGYTALAVAALLSGSAVASAGSPGEQAVLTTPAFLLFGLWVLWLGVLLVRLKPE
;
A
#
# COMPACT_ATOMS: atom_id res chain seq x y z
N MET A 1 8.48 17.77 -24.08
CA MET A 1 8.53 16.65 -23.11
C MET A 1 7.47 16.71 -21.98
N LYS A 2 6.99 17.89 -21.53
CA LYS A 2 6.00 18.03 -20.43
C LYS A 2 4.62 17.34 -20.67
N ARG A 3 4.11 17.32 -21.91
CA ARG A 3 2.83 16.64 -22.29
C ARG A 3 2.77 15.15 -21.93
N ASN A 4 3.93 14.47 -21.82
CA ASN A 4 4.00 13.04 -21.50
C ASN A 4 3.88 12.77 -19.99
N LEU A 5 4.23 13.74 -19.12
CA LEU A 5 4.24 13.50 -17.68
C LEU A 5 2.84 13.65 -17.06
N LEU A 6 2.11 14.71 -17.41
CA LEU A 6 0.75 14.94 -16.92
C LEU A 6 -0.23 13.85 -17.38
N SER A 7 -0.13 13.44 -18.65
CA SER A 7 -0.92 12.32 -19.20
C SER A 7 -0.62 10.99 -18.50
N ARG A 8 0.66 10.71 -18.19
CA ARG A 8 1.07 9.53 -17.40
C ARG A 8 0.56 9.57 -15.96
N LEU A 9 0.60 10.74 -15.30
CA LEU A 9 0.06 10.92 -13.95
C LEU A 9 -1.46 10.70 -13.93
N ARG A 10 -2.17 11.23 -14.93
CA ARG A 10 -3.61 11.04 -15.08
C ARG A 10 -3.99 9.58 -15.32
N LEU A 11 -3.27 8.89 -16.21
CA LEU A 11 -3.46 7.46 -16.45
C LEU A 11 -3.18 6.64 -15.18
N SER A 12 -2.12 7.00 -14.45
CA SER A 12 -1.81 6.37 -13.16
C SER A 12 -2.90 6.64 -12.13
N GLY A 13 -3.48 7.84 -12.11
CA GLY A 13 -4.64 8.20 -11.29
C GLY A 13 -5.84 7.28 -11.54
N TRP A 14 -6.11 6.91 -12.79
CA TRP A 14 -7.16 5.93 -13.12
C TRP A 14 -6.85 4.54 -12.55
N TYR A 15 -5.61 4.06 -12.66
CA TYR A 15 -5.21 2.81 -12.04
C TYR A 15 -5.38 2.85 -10.51
N TYR A 16 -5.08 3.98 -9.87
CA TYR A 16 -5.25 4.14 -8.42
C TYR A 16 -6.72 4.18 -8.02
N LEU A 17 -7.59 4.81 -8.81
CA LEU A 17 -9.03 4.76 -8.58
C LEU A 17 -9.55 3.33 -8.66
N ILE A 18 -9.17 2.57 -9.69
CA ILE A 18 -9.60 1.18 -9.85
C ILE A 18 -9.06 0.33 -8.70
N GLY A 19 -7.77 0.45 -8.36
CA GLY A 19 -7.16 -0.27 -7.25
C GLY A 19 -7.81 0.05 -5.91
N ALA A 20 -8.09 1.32 -5.63
CA ALA A 20 -8.80 1.74 -4.42
C ALA A 20 -10.24 1.22 -4.37
N LEU A 21 -10.99 1.28 -5.47
CA LEU A 21 -12.34 0.73 -5.53
C LEU A 21 -12.35 -0.79 -5.36
N LEU A 22 -11.34 -1.50 -5.86
CA LEU A 22 -11.16 -2.92 -5.59
C LEU A 22 -10.92 -3.18 -4.10
N LEU A 23 -10.07 -2.39 -3.42
CA LEU A 23 -9.84 -2.54 -1.97
C LEU A 23 -11.08 -2.19 -1.13
N LEU A 24 -11.81 -1.15 -1.50
CA LEU A 24 -12.92 -0.62 -0.72
C LEU A 24 -14.24 -1.36 -0.94
N LEU A 25 -14.51 -1.76 -2.18
CA LEU A 25 -15.77 -2.36 -2.58
C LEU A 25 -15.57 -3.77 -3.12
N GLY A 26 -14.66 -3.95 -4.08
CA GLY A 26 -14.49 -5.24 -4.77
C GLY A 26 -14.22 -6.40 -3.82
N VAL A 27 -13.17 -6.28 -3.00
CA VAL A 27 -12.75 -7.31 -2.05
C VAL A 27 -13.78 -7.50 -0.93
N PRO A 28 -14.26 -6.46 -0.22
CA PRO A 28 -15.26 -6.63 0.83
C PRO A 28 -16.61 -7.17 0.33
N LEU A 29 -17.10 -6.71 -0.83
CA LEU A 29 -18.36 -7.22 -1.40
C LEU A 29 -18.22 -8.67 -1.84
N TYR A 30 -17.09 -9.05 -2.46
CA TYR A 30 -16.84 -10.44 -2.82
C TYR A 30 -16.77 -11.34 -1.58
N GLN A 31 -16.13 -10.87 -0.51
CA GLN A 31 -16.08 -11.60 0.74
C GLN A 31 -17.48 -11.76 1.35
N LEU A 32 -18.30 -10.72 1.33
CA LEU A 32 -19.65 -10.73 1.91
C LEU A 32 -20.64 -11.57 1.10
N LEU A 33 -20.61 -11.47 -0.24
CA LEU A 33 -21.61 -12.07 -1.13
C LEU A 33 -21.25 -13.46 -1.62
N VAL A 34 -19.96 -13.82 -1.67
CA VAL A 34 -19.50 -15.11 -2.21
C VAL A 34 -18.85 -15.96 -1.13
N LEU A 35 -17.85 -15.42 -0.42
CA LEU A 35 -17.07 -16.21 0.55
C LEU A 35 -17.82 -16.52 1.85
N ASN A 36 -18.53 -15.54 2.41
CA ASN A 36 -19.25 -15.72 3.67
C ASN A 36 -20.39 -16.75 3.57
N PRO A 37 -21.21 -16.77 2.49
CA PRO A 37 -22.20 -17.84 2.28
C PRO A 37 -21.59 -19.23 2.18
N SER A 38 -20.36 -19.35 1.68
CA SER A 38 -19.58 -20.60 1.69
C SER A 38 -18.86 -20.90 3.02
N HIS A 39 -19.18 -20.18 4.11
CA HIS A 39 -18.58 -20.34 5.44
C HIS A 39 -17.07 -20.03 5.55
N TYR A 40 -16.52 -19.21 4.64
CA TYR A 40 -15.10 -18.86 4.64
C TYR A 40 -14.64 -18.23 5.97
N SER A 41 -15.40 -17.29 6.55
CA SER A 41 -15.06 -16.63 7.81
C SER A 41 -14.92 -17.60 8.99
N ALA A 42 -15.80 -18.61 9.06
CA ALA A 42 -15.72 -19.66 10.07
C ALA A 42 -14.43 -20.49 9.87
N THR A 43 -14.11 -20.88 8.64
CA THR A 43 -12.87 -21.65 8.36
C THR A 43 -11.62 -20.85 8.65
N LEU A 44 -11.63 -19.54 8.41
CA LEU A 44 -10.49 -18.68 8.70
C LEU A 44 -10.26 -18.53 10.21
N SER A 45 -11.32 -18.45 11.01
CA SER A 45 -11.20 -18.38 12.48
C SER A 45 -10.58 -19.63 13.10
N THR A 46 -10.69 -20.79 12.44
CA THR A 46 -10.08 -22.04 12.90
C THR A 46 -8.59 -22.16 12.59
N GLN A 47 -8.04 -21.24 11.79
CA GLN A 47 -6.64 -21.25 11.35
C GLN A 47 -5.64 -21.05 12.51
N GLY A 48 -6.03 -20.32 13.56
CA GLY A 48 -5.17 -20.05 14.73
C GLY A 48 -5.01 -21.22 15.71
N ASN A 49 -5.94 -22.17 15.71
CA ASN A 49 -5.94 -23.31 16.64
C ASN A 49 -5.14 -24.52 16.14
N SER A 50 -4.15 -24.35 15.24
CA SER A 50 -3.40 -25.44 14.59
C SER A 50 -4.22 -26.31 13.63
N HIS A 51 -5.47 -25.92 13.31
CA HIS A 51 -6.42 -26.72 12.54
C HIS A 51 -6.43 -26.35 11.04
N PHE A 52 -5.25 -26.28 10.42
CA PHE A 52 -5.11 -25.97 8.98
C PHE A 52 -5.80 -26.98 8.04
N ALA A 53 -6.13 -28.18 8.53
CA ALA A 53 -6.83 -29.21 7.75
C ALA A 53 -8.21 -28.73 7.27
N PHE A 54 -8.98 -28.03 8.11
CA PHE A 54 -10.29 -27.50 7.73
C PHE A 54 -10.17 -26.37 6.70
N TYR A 55 -9.17 -25.50 6.87
CA TYR A 55 -8.87 -24.44 5.91
C TYR A 55 -8.48 -25.02 4.54
N LEU A 56 -7.58 -26.01 4.50
CA LEU A 56 -7.17 -26.65 3.26
C LEU A 56 -8.29 -27.46 2.60
N ALA A 57 -9.13 -28.15 3.38
CA ALA A 57 -10.31 -28.86 2.86
C ALA A 57 -11.37 -27.91 2.30
N TRP A 58 -11.53 -26.72 2.89
CA TRP A 58 -12.40 -25.69 2.33
C TRP A 58 -11.88 -25.18 0.99
N ILE A 59 -10.57 -24.93 0.87
CA ILE A 59 -9.95 -24.50 -0.39
C ILE A 59 -10.03 -25.59 -1.46
N SER A 60 -9.88 -26.85 -1.08
CA SER A 60 -9.97 -27.97 -2.02
C SER A 60 -11.36 -28.07 -2.67
N THR A 61 -12.41 -27.69 -1.94
CA THR A 61 -13.80 -27.66 -2.41
C THR A 61 -14.19 -26.34 -3.10
N HIS A 62 -13.60 -25.21 -2.69
CA HIS A 62 -13.95 -23.85 -3.17
C HIS A 62 -12.79 -23.16 -3.89
N ILE A 63 -11.96 -23.92 -4.60
CA ILE A 63 -10.71 -23.45 -5.21
C ILE A 63 -10.89 -22.19 -6.08
N LEU A 64 -11.95 -22.15 -6.88
CA LEU A 64 -12.24 -21.05 -7.79
C LEU A 64 -12.60 -19.78 -7.00
N GLN A 65 -13.39 -19.92 -5.93
CA GLN A 65 -13.76 -18.78 -5.09
C GLN A 65 -12.55 -18.17 -4.40
N TYR A 66 -11.65 -19.03 -3.90
CA TYR A 66 -10.38 -18.61 -3.31
C TYR A 66 -9.46 -17.91 -4.32
N ILE A 67 -9.33 -18.46 -5.53
CA ILE A 67 -8.52 -17.87 -6.60
C ILE A 67 -9.02 -16.47 -6.96
N ILE A 68 -10.33 -16.31 -7.20
CA ILE A 68 -10.90 -15.01 -7.56
C ILE A 68 -10.65 -13.98 -6.44
N TYR A 69 -10.88 -14.35 -5.18
CA TYR A 69 -10.59 -13.49 -4.04
C TYR A 69 -9.14 -13.01 -4.02
N ARG A 70 -8.19 -13.94 -4.19
CA ARG A 70 -6.76 -13.63 -4.20
C ARG A 70 -6.36 -12.77 -5.41
N ILE A 71 -6.92 -13.03 -6.59
CA ILE A 71 -6.68 -12.22 -7.78
C ILE A 71 -7.20 -10.79 -7.58
N LEU A 72 -8.40 -10.60 -7.03
CA LEU A 72 -8.95 -9.27 -6.76
C LEU A 72 -8.01 -8.47 -5.85
N LEU A 73 -7.57 -9.09 -4.76
CA LEU A 73 -6.68 -8.47 -3.79
C LEU A 73 -5.27 -8.20 -4.35
N ILE A 74 -4.68 -9.15 -5.09
CA ILE A 74 -3.37 -8.96 -5.75
C ILE A 74 -3.47 -7.86 -6.81
N ALA A 75 -4.52 -7.87 -7.65
CA ALA A 75 -4.73 -6.87 -8.68
C ALA A 75 -4.89 -5.47 -8.08
N ALA A 76 -5.62 -5.36 -6.96
CA ALA A 76 -5.81 -4.09 -6.27
C ALA A 76 -4.48 -3.45 -5.86
N PHE A 77 -3.53 -4.23 -5.32
CA PHE A 77 -2.19 -3.74 -4.96
C PHE A 77 -1.26 -3.59 -6.17
N ALA A 78 -1.36 -4.46 -7.18
CA ALA A 78 -0.54 -4.37 -8.39
C ALA A 78 -0.79 -3.07 -9.18
N LEU A 79 -2.04 -2.60 -9.22
CA LEU A 79 -2.41 -1.32 -9.83
C LEU A 79 -1.77 -0.11 -9.12
N LEU A 80 -1.29 -0.28 -7.89
CA LEU A 80 -0.67 0.77 -7.08
C LEU A 80 0.86 0.77 -7.18
N LEU A 81 1.48 -0.13 -7.93
CA LEU A 81 2.96 -0.26 -7.98
C LEU A 81 3.69 1.04 -8.33
N THR A 82 3.08 1.90 -9.15
CA THR A 82 3.66 3.19 -9.55
C THR A 82 3.42 4.31 -8.53
N LEU A 83 2.54 4.11 -7.55
CA LEU A 83 2.09 5.14 -6.59
C LEU A 83 3.25 5.78 -5.82
N PRO A 84 4.20 5.02 -5.24
CA PRO A 84 5.28 5.61 -4.44
C PRO A 84 6.14 6.58 -5.25
N PHE A 85 6.47 6.22 -6.50
CA PHE A 85 7.29 7.06 -7.37
C PHE A 85 6.52 8.26 -7.94
N ASN A 86 5.22 8.13 -8.17
CA ASN A 86 4.40 9.26 -8.60
C ASN A 86 4.20 10.27 -7.46
N LEU A 87 3.99 9.83 -6.22
CA LEU A 87 3.97 10.72 -5.05
C LEU A 87 5.32 11.40 -4.85
N PHE A 88 6.42 10.65 -4.93
CA PHE A 88 7.77 11.22 -4.88
C PHE A 88 7.96 12.34 -5.89
N ARG A 89 7.59 12.11 -7.16
CA ARG A 89 7.72 13.12 -8.22
C ARG A 89 6.90 14.37 -7.94
N ILE A 90 5.68 14.21 -7.41
CA ILE A 90 4.80 15.36 -7.08
C ILE A 90 5.41 16.17 -5.94
N ILE A 91 5.87 15.51 -4.88
CA ILE A 91 6.48 16.17 -3.72
C ILE A 91 7.76 16.90 -4.12
N VAL A 92 8.63 16.25 -4.89
CA VAL A 92 9.88 16.87 -5.37
C VAL A 92 9.61 18.01 -6.34
N ALA A 93 8.63 17.88 -7.23
CA ALA A 93 8.26 18.96 -8.15
C ALA A 93 7.80 20.20 -7.38
N GLN A 94 6.95 20.03 -6.36
CA GLN A 94 6.49 21.14 -5.54
C GLN A 94 7.62 21.77 -4.71
N GLU A 95 8.55 20.96 -4.21
CA GLU A 95 9.72 21.47 -3.49
C GLU A 95 10.67 22.26 -4.39
N ILE A 96 10.82 21.87 -5.66
CA ILE A 96 11.63 22.62 -6.64
C ILE A 96 10.98 23.96 -6.99
N ILE A 97 9.65 24.00 -7.15
CA ILE A 97 8.92 25.24 -7.45
C ILE A 97 9.07 26.25 -6.31
N ASP A 98 8.87 25.83 -5.05
CA ASP A 98 9.07 26.70 -3.87
C ASP A 98 10.52 27.21 -3.75
N GLN A 99 11.52 26.39 -4.11
CA GLN A 99 12.91 26.84 -4.14
C GLN A 99 13.16 27.90 -5.23
N GLN A 100 12.49 27.79 -6.37
CA GLN A 100 12.61 28.77 -7.46
C GLN A 100 11.89 30.08 -7.12
N GLU A 101 10.70 30.02 -6.53
CA GLU A 101 9.94 31.20 -6.10
C GLU A 101 10.73 32.01 -5.06
N ARG A 102 11.29 31.36 -4.04
CA ARG A 102 12.13 32.04 -3.03
C ARG A 102 13.41 32.64 -3.59
N ALA A 103 14.09 31.92 -4.48
CA ALA A 103 15.31 32.44 -5.11
C ALA A 103 15.01 33.65 -6.01
N GLN A 104 13.79 33.74 -6.55
CA GLN A 104 13.33 34.86 -7.36
C GLN A 104 12.92 36.05 -6.47
N GLU A 105 12.24 35.80 -5.35
CA GLU A 105 11.94 36.81 -4.32
C GLU A 105 13.22 37.40 -3.71
N GLU A 106 14.22 36.58 -3.39
CA GLU A 106 15.53 37.02 -2.88
C GLU A 106 16.30 37.87 -3.92
N GLN A 107 16.16 37.57 -5.22
CA GLN A 107 16.75 38.37 -6.30
C GLN A 107 16.04 39.70 -6.53
N ASP A 108 14.74 39.78 -6.25
CA ASP A 108 13.95 41.00 -6.38
C ASP A 108 14.08 41.92 -5.15
N GLU A 109 14.49 41.38 -3.98
CA GLU A 109 14.61 42.12 -2.71
C GLU A 109 16.02 42.63 -2.38
N GLU A 110 17.12 42.00 -2.84
CA GLU A 110 18.49 42.43 -2.46
C GLU A 110 19.50 42.44 -3.62
N GLY A 111 19.88 43.66 -4.03
CA GLY A 111 21.22 43.92 -4.55
C GLY A 111 22.21 44.12 -3.40
N GLN A 112 22.61 43.05 -2.69
CA GLN A 112 23.81 43.04 -1.84
C GLN A 112 24.22 41.61 -1.41
N ASP A 113 25.49 41.30 -1.69
CA ASP A 113 26.40 40.38 -1.00
C ASP A 113 25.95 38.95 -0.63
N GLY A 114 26.19 38.06 -1.58
CA GLY A 114 27.18 36.97 -1.46
C GLY A 114 27.22 36.16 -0.16
N GLU A 115 26.65 34.97 -0.20
CA GLU A 115 27.32 33.75 0.28
C GLU A 115 26.82 32.56 -0.56
N ASP A 116 27.67 32.10 -1.49
CA ASP A 116 27.48 30.87 -2.29
C ASP A 116 27.69 29.63 -1.41
N GLY A 117 26.88 29.52 -0.37
CA GLY A 117 26.83 28.41 0.57
C GLY A 117 25.67 27.51 0.21
N MET A 118 25.96 26.31 -0.30
CA MET A 118 24.97 25.25 -0.43
C MET A 118 24.15 25.17 0.89
N PRO A 119 22.81 25.24 0.86
CA PRO A 119 22.04 25.34 2.10
C PRO A 119 22.39 24.15 3.00
N ALA A 120 22.68 24.44 4.28
CA ALA A 120 23.19 23.47 5.27
C ALA A 120 22.34 22.19 5.43
N TYR A 121 21.16 22.14 4.79
CA TYR A 121 20.18 21.07 4.89
C TYR A 121 19.61 20.61 3.53
N ALA A 122 20.31 20.79 2.40
CA ALA A 122 19.84 20.38 1.06
C ALA A 122 19.38 18.90 0.98
N TRP A 123 19.89 18.04 1.86
CA TRP A 123 19.56 16.62 1.95
C TRP A 123 18.32 16.30 2.80
N ARG A 124 17.81 17.24 3.61
CA ARG A 124 16.90 16.99 4.74
C ARG A 124 15.41 16.81 4.35
N GLY A 125 15.13 16.43 3.10
CA GLY A 125 13.80 16.18 2.55
C GLY A 125 13.83 15.23 1.35
N LYS A 126 14.72 15.48 0.38
CA LYS A 126 14.90 14.64 -0.82
C LYS A 126 15.31 13.19 -0.50
N GLY A 127 16.22 12.99 0.45
CA GLY A 127 16.68 11.65 0.85
C GLY A 127 15.54 10.80 1.44
N PHE A 128 14.73 11.39 2.33
CA PHE A 128 13.56 10.71 2.90
C PHE A 128 12.49 10.41 1.86
N ALA A 129 12.28 11.31 0.88
CA ALA A 129 11.34 11.09 -0.20
C ALA A 129 11.76 9.92 -1.11
N VAL A 130 13.06 9.77 -1.38
CA VAL A 130 13.62 8.63 -2.14
C VAL A 130 13.46 7.32 -1.35
N LEU A 131 13.79 7.32 -0.05
CA LEU A 131 13.60 6.16 0.82
C LEU A 131 12.12 5.76 0.89
N ALA A 132 11.21 6.73 1.00
CA ALA A 132 9.77 6.49 0.99
C ALA A 132 9.31 5.83 -0.32
N ALA A 133 9.81 6.31 -1.48
CA ALA A 133 9.47 5.75 -2.77
C ALA A 133 9.93 4.28 -2.90
N TRP A 134 11.17 3.99 -2.52
CA TRP A 134 11.72 2.64 -2.57
C TRP A 134 11.06 1.71 -1.57
N ALA A 135 10.85 2.15 -0.32
CA ALA A 135 10.14 1.37 0.69
C ALA A 135 8.73 1.02 0.19
N GLY A 136 7.99 1.98 -0.37
CA GLY A 136 6.65 1.74 -0.91
C GLY A 136 6.66 0.75 -2.06
N LEU A 137 7.59 0.89 -3.02
CA LEU A 137 7.67 -0.02 -4.17
C LEU A 137 8.04 -1.44 -3.72
N ILE A 138 9.09 -1.59 -2.91
CA ILE A 138 9.53 -2.89 -2.40
C ILE A 138 8.42 -3.52 -1.56
N GLY A 139 7.72 -2.74 -0.73
CA GLY A 139 6.59 -3.19 0.06
C GLY A 139 5.44 -3.74 -0.79
N LEU A 140 5.04 -3.01 -1.84
CA LEU A 140 4.01 -3.46 -2.78
C LEU A 140 4.42 -4.71 -3.56
N VAL A 141 5.68 -4.77 -4.03
CA VAL A 141 6.21 -5.95 -4.73
C VAL A 141 6.26 -7.16 -3.80
N ALA A 142 6.75 -6.99 -2.57
CA ALA A 142 6.78 -8.04 -1.56
C ALA A 142 5.38 -8.56 -1.24
N TYR A 143 4.40 -7.65 -1.13
CA TYR A 143 2.99 -8.02 -0.95
C TYR A 143 2.46 -8.85 -2.12
N VAL A 144 2.60 -8.35 -3.35
CA VAL A 144 2.10 -9.01 -4.57
C VAL A 144 2.74 -10.39 -4.76
N LEU A 145 4.06 -10.49 -4.61
CA LEU A 145 4.78 -11.75 -4.76
C LEU A 145 4.49 -12.72 -3.62
N GLY A 146 4.50 -12.25 -2.37
CA GLY A 146 4.19 -13.06 -1.20
C GLY A 146 2.77 -13.63 -1.24
N ALA A 147 1.78 -12.79 -1.57
CA ALA A 147 0.40 -13.21 -1.75
C ALA A 147 0.23 -14.15 -2.96
N GLY A 148 0.89 -13.86 -4.08
CA GLY A 148 0.82 -14.68 -5.30
C GLY A 148 1.43 -16.07 -5.10
N ILE A 149 2.69 -16.14 -4.67
CA ILE A 149 3.40 -17.40 -4.41
C ILE A 149 2.70 -18.20 -3.31
N GLY A 150 2.28 -17.54 -2.22
CA GLY A 150 1.53 -18.17 -1.15
C GLY A 150 0.19 -18.74 -1.63
N THR A 151 -0.51 -18.05 -2.53
CA THR A 151 -1.76 -18.55 -3.13
C THR A 151 -1.52 -19.80 -3.96
N ILE A 152 -0.49 -19.81 -4.81
CA ILE A 152 -0.11 -20.98 -5.63
C ILE A 152 0.24 -22.17 -4.74
N TYR A 153 1.04 -21.94 -3.69
CA TYR A 153 1.43 -22.98 -2.73
C TYR A 153 0.22 -23.58 -2.01
N VAL A 154 -0.65 -22.74 -1.45
CA VAL A 154 -1.86 -23.19 -0.72
C VAL A 154 -2.78 -23.98 -1.64
N ILE A 155 -2.97 -23.54 -2.88
CA ILE A 155 -3.76 -24.27 -3.88
C ILE A 155 -3.13 -25.64 -4.15
N ALA A 156 -1.82 -25.69 -4.40
CA ALA A 156 -1.13 -26.95 -4.69
C ALA A 156 -1.27 -27.95 -3.54
N VAL A 157 -1.09 -27.51 -2.30
CA VAL A 157 -1.22 -28.35 -1.10
C VAL A 157 -2.68 -28.75 -0.83
N SER A 158 -3.65 -27.89 -1.13
CA SER A 158 -5.07 -28.18 -0.88
C SER A 158 -5.64 -29.30 -1.75
N LYS A 159 -5.00 -29.64 -2.88
CA LYS A 159 -5.52 -30.65 -3.81
C LYS A 159 -5.65 -32.02 -3.12
N GLY A 160 -6.87 -32.52 -3.03
CA GLY A 160 -7.16 -33.82 -2.43
C GLY A 160 -7.14 -33.85 -0.89
N VAL A 161 -6.99 -32.71 -0.22
CA VAL A 161 -7.07 -32.62 1.24
C VAL A 161 -8.53 -32.61 1.69
N THR A 162 -8.82 -33.51 2.62
CA THR A 162 -10.05 -33.61 3.43
C THR A 162 -9.75 -33.24 4.90
N ALA A 163 -10.79 -33.04 5.72
CA ALA A 163 -10.64 -32.65 7.12
C ALA A 163 -9.90 -33.70 8.00
N SER A 164 -9.84 -34.96 7.56
CA SER A 164 -9.15 -36.07 8.24
C SER A 164 -7.73 -36.32 7.74
N THR A 165 -7.30 -35.63 6.67
CA THR A 165 -5.95 -35.80 6.11
C THR A 165 -4.93 -35.04 6.95
N PRO A 166 -3.81 -35.66 7.34
CA PRO A 166 -2.75 -34.94 8.03
C PRO A 166 -2.19 -33.84 7.13
N VAL A 167 -2.07 -32.63 7.68
CA VAL A 167 -1.47 -31.50 6.98
C VAL A 167 0.04 -31.74 6.85
N PRO A 168 0.66 -31.46 5.68
CA PRO A 168 2.11 -31.58 5.55
C PRO A 168 2.84 -30.78 6.62
N ALA A 169 3.86 -31.38 7.25
CA ALA A 169 4.59 -30.75 8.36
C ALA A 169 5.22 -29.40 8.00
N SER A 170 5.58 -29.19 6.73
CA SER A 170 6.14 -27.94 6.23
C SER A 170 5.11 -26.84 5.94
N PHE A 171 3.81 -27.16 5.95
CA PHE A 171 2.75 -26.24 5.56
C PHE A 171 2.68 -25.01 6.45
N THR A 172 2.65 -25.22 7.78
CA THR A 172 2.58 -24.12 8.75
C THR A 172 3.76 -23.18 8.56
N THR A 173 4.98 -23.71 8.48
CA THR A 173 6.20 -22.91 8.31
C THR A 173 6.18 -22.10 7.03
N LEU A 174 5.87 -22.72 5.88
CA LEU A 174 5.84 -22.02 4.59
C LEU A 174 4.70 -21.00 4.53
N TYR A 175 3.52 -21.34 5.05
CA TYR A 175 2.40 -20.41 5.12
C TYR A 175 2.72 -19.19 5.99
N SER A 176 3.33 -19.38 7.16
CA SER A 176 3.79 -18.30 8.03
C SER A 176 4.84 -17.43 7.35
N ILE A 177 5.79 -18.00 6.58
CA ILE A 177 6.76 -17.24 5.79
C ILE A 177 6.04 -16.37 4.75
N PHE A 178 5.11 -16.91 3.98
CA PHE A 178 4.37 -16.13 2.98
C PHE A 178 3.53 -15.02 3.63
N SER A 179 2.92 -15.29 4.79
CA SER A 179 2.20 -14.28 5.57
C SER A 179 3.15 -13.18 6.08
N LEU A 180 4.33 -13.52 6.58
CA LEU A 180 5.34 -12.55 7.01
C LEU A 180 5.82 -11.68 5.85
N VAL A 181 6.13 -12.28 4.70
CA VAL A 181 6.58 -11.53 3.52
C VAL A 181 5.52 -10.55 3.04
N SER A 182 4.25 -11.00 2.93
CA SER A 182 3.17 -10.16 2.44
C SER A 182 2.68 -9.15 3.49
N ASN A 183 2.26 -9.63 4.66
CA ASN A 183 1.56 -8.83 5.66
C ASN A 183 2.47 -8.13 6.65
N ALA A 184 3.63 -8.68 7.01
CA ALA A 184 4.55 -8.00 7.92
C ALA A 184 5.53 -7.11 7.15
N ALA A 185 6.34 -7.69 6.26
CA ALA A 185 7.34 -6.94 5.50
C ALA A 185 6.71 -6.03 4.43
N GLY A 186 5.81 -6.57 3.61
CA GLY A 186 5.15 -5.82 2.53
C GLY A 186 4.36 -4.61 3.05
N ILE A 187 3.38 -4.86 3.93
CA ILE A 187 2.57 -3.80 4.56
C ILE A 187 3.43 -2.89 5.44
N GLY A 188 4.41 -3.42 6.18
CA GLY A 188 5.29 -2.61 7.04
C GLY A 188 6.13 -1.61 6.24
N LEU A 189 6.70 -2.02 5.11
CA LEU A 189 7.43 -1.12 4.21
C LEU A 189 6.49 -0.09 3.55
N LEU A 190 5.26 -0.49 3.22
CA LEU A 190 4.24 0.44 2.74
C LEU A 190 3.84 1.45 3.83
N ALA A 191 3.76 1.02 5.09
CA ALA A 191 3.50 1.89 6.23
C ALA A 191 4.60 2.95 6.38
N LEU A 192 5.87 2.55 6.29
CA LEU A 192 7.01 3.48 6.31
C LEU A 192 6.94 4.47 5.14
N SER A 193 6.61 4.01 3.95
CA SER A 193 6.39 4.88 2.78
C SER A 193 5.33 5.94 3.05
N THR A 194 4.16 5.53 3.56
CA THR A 194 3.07 6.45 3.91
C THR A 194 3.44 7.40 5.03
N LEU A 195 4.22 6.95 6.02
CA LEU A 195 4.70 7.78 7.12
C LEU A 195 5.62 8.88 6.62
N PHE A 196 6.61 8.54 5.80
CA PHE A 196 7.56 9.52 5.28
C PHE A 196 6.88 10.52 4.33
N PHE A 197 6.01 10.05 3.42
CA PHE A 197 5.26 10.97 2.56
C PHE A 197 4.33 11.88 3.36
N GLY A 198 3.63 11.35 4.36
CA GLY A 198 2.79 12.14 5.26
C GLY A 198 3.57 13.18 6.04
N ALA A 199 4.71 12.79 6.62
CA ALA A 199 5.58 13.67 7.40
C ALA A 199 6.19 14.79 6.54
N LEU A 200 6.60 14.49 5.29
CA LEU A 200 7.15 15.48 4.37
C LEU A 200 6.12 16.55 4.01
N ILE A 201 4.88 16.13 3.72
CA ILE A 201 3.78 17.05 3.40
C ILE A 201 3.40 17.88 4.64
N ALA A 202 3.22 17.24 5.80
CA ALA A 202 2.82 17.90 7.03
C ALA A 202 3.88 18.89 7.54
N ARG A 203 5.18 18.58 7.40
CA ARG A 203 6.28 19.46 7.83
C ARG A 203 6.31 20.79 7.08
N ARG A 204 6.09 20.77 5.76
CA ARG A 204 6.09 21.99 4.94
C ARG A 204 4.81 22.82 5.14
N GLY A 205 3.75 22.18 5.64
CA GLY A 205 2.57 22.88 6.12
C GLY A 205 1.84 23.67 5.03
N ARG A 206 1.13 24.72 5.46
CA ARG A 206 0.41 25.64 4.57
C ARG A 206 1.32 26.52 3.70
N ASN A 207 2.62 26.55 3.99
CA ASN A 207 3.56 27.39 3.24
C ASN A 207 3.79 26.86 1.83
N LEU A 208 3.65 25.54 1.62
CA LEU A 208 3.99 24.89 0.34
C LEU A 208 2.79 24.15 -0.28
N TRP A 209 1.82 23.76 0.54
CA TRP A 209 0.71 22.89 0.13
C TRP A 209 -0.65 23.55 0.35
N PRO A 210 -1.58 23.42 -0.62
CA PRO A 210 -3.00 23.71 -0.39
C PRO A 210 -3.56 22.87 0.76
N ILE A 211 -4.60 23.37 1.43
CA ILE A 211 -5.22 22.70 2.59
C ILE A 211 -5.61 21.24 2.29
N ILE A 212 -6.06 20.95 1.07
CA ILE A 212 -6.45 19.59 0.67
C ILE A 212 -5.27 18.60 0.71
N TRP A 213 -4.06 19.05 0.34
CA TRP A 213 -2.84 18.25 0.38
C TRP A 213 -2.32 18.12 1.81
N LEU A 214 -2.47 19.16 2.63
CA LEU A 214 -2.14 19.10 4.05
C LEU A 214 -2.97 18.03 4.78
N LEU A 215 -4.29 18.01 4.55
CA LEU A 215 -5.17 16.97 5.10
C LEU A 215 -4.80 15.59 4.57
N PHE A 216 -4.50 15.47 3.27
CA PHE A 216 -3.99 14.23 2.68
C PHE A 216 -2.71 13.74 3.39
N GLY A 217 -1.77 14.63 3.71
CA GLY A 217 -0.56 14.33 4.48
C GLY A 217 -0.85 13.82 5.89
N TYR A 218 -1.75 14.47 6.64
CA TYR A 218 -2.15 13.98 7.97
C TYR A 218 -2.88 12.64 7.92
N THR A 219 -3.73 12.43 6.93
CA THR A 219 -4.37 11.12 6.74
C THR A 219 -3.34 10.03 6.41
N ALA A 220 -2.27 10.36 5.69
CA ALA A 220 -1.17 9.41 5.45
C ALA A 220 -0.48 8.97 6.74
N LEU A 221 -0.37 9.84 7.74
CA LEU A 221 0.17 9.47 9.07
C LEU A 221 -0.78 8.52 9.82
N ALA A 222 -2.09 8.75 9.77
CA ALA A 222 -3.08 7.84 10.35
C ALA A 222 -3.08 6.46 9.65
N VAL A 223 -2.99 6.47 8.32
CA VAL A 223 -2.80 5.25 7.50
C VAL A 223 -1.54 4.51 7.91
N ALA A 224 -0.42 5.22 8.05
CA ALA A 224 0.84 4.62 8.46
C ALA A 224 0.75 3.96 9.84
N ALA A 225 0.06 4.59 10.80
CA ALA A 225 -0.14 4.03 12.13
C ALA A 225 -0.93 2.71 12.09
N LEU A 226 -2.05 2.67 11.35
CA LEU A 226 -2.84 1.45 11.21
C LEU A 226 -2.10 0.35 10.44
N LEU A 227 -1.41 0.68 9.35
CA LEU A 227 -0.61 -0.27 8.58
C LEU A 227 0.54 -0.83 9.41
N SER A 228 1.20 0.00 10.23
CA SER A 228 2.26 -0.42 11.15
C SER A 228 1.70 -1.36 12.22
N GLY A 229 0.56 -1.00 12.84
CA GLY A 229 -0.12 -1.84 13.81
C GLY A 229 -0.52 -3.19 13.22
N SER A 230 -1.06 -3.22 11.99
CA SER A 230 -1.35 -4.46 11.27
C SER A 230 -0.08 -5.28 11.01
N ALA A 231 0.99 -4.66 10.55
CA ALA A 231 2.24 -5.36 10.23
C ALA A 231 2.85 -6.03 11.47
N VAL A 232 2.86 -5.32 12.59
CA VAL A 232 3.35 -5.86 13.88
C VAL A 232 2.44 -6.98 14.37
N ALA A 233 1.12 -6.83 14.29
CA ALA A 233 0.18 -7.89 14.68
C ALA A 233 0.38 -9.16 13.84
N SER A 234 0.55 -9.02 12.53
CA SER A 234 0.87 -10.14 11.63
C SER A 234 2.24 -10.77 11.89
N ALA A 235 3.21 -9.98 12.37
CA ALA A 235 4.52 -10.51 12.78
C ALA A 235 4.45 -11.28 14.12
N GLY A 236 3.60 -10.83 15.05
CA GLY A 236 3.40 -11.49 16.35
C GLY A 236 2.59 -12.79 16.26
N SER A 237 1.74 -12.94 15.25
CA SER A 237 0.91 -14.14 15.00
C SER A 237 0.98 -14.59 13.53
N PRO A 238 2.13 -15.09 13.06
CA PRO A 238 2.34 -15.42 11.65
C PRO A 238 1.43 -16.56 11.18
N GLY A 239 0.36 -16.23 10.46
CA GLY A 239 -0.57 -17.21 9.89
C GLY A 239 -2.01 -17.02 10.36
N GLU A 240 -2.24 -16.15 11.31
CA GLU A 240 -3.58 -15.67 11.66
C GLU A 240 -3.90 -14.37 10.91
N GLN A 241 -5.18 -14.14 10.65
CA GLN A 241 -5.61 -12.84 10.14
C GLN A 241 -5.57 -11.83 11.29
N ALA A 242 -4.69 -10.84 11.20
CA ALA A 242 -4.66 -9.76 12.17
C ALA A 242 -5.93 -8.91 12.07
N VAL A 243 -6.54 -8.62 13.22
CA VAL A 243 -7.79 -7.83 13.33
C VAL A 243 -7.67 -6.46 12.66
N LEU A 244 -6.47 -5.87 12.73
CA LEU A 244 -6.18 -4.54 12.17
C LEU A 244 -5.97 -4.53 10.66
N THR A 245 -5.80 -5.67 9.99
CA THR A 245 -5.48 -5.70 8.54
C THR A 245 -6.63 -5.16 7.71
N THR A 246 -7.86 -5.56 7.99
CA THR A 246 -9.05 -5.08 7.28
C THR A 246 -9.24 -3.56 7.41
N PRO A 247 -9.30 -2.97 8.62
CA PRO A 247 -9.45 -1.52 8.74
C PRO A 247 -8.25 -0.75 8.18
N ALA A 248 -7.04 -1.29 8.28
CA ALA A 248 -5.85 -0.67 7.68
C ALA A 248 -5.95 -0.61 6.14
N PHE A 249 -6.40 -1.68 5.50
CA PHE A 249 -6.60 -1.72 4.04
C PHE A 249 -7.74 -0.81 3.58
N LEU A 250 -8.82 -0.71 4.35
CA LEU A 250 -9.91 0.22 4.03
C LEU A 250 -9.44 1.68 4.14
N LEU A 251 -8.72 2.05 5.21
CA LEU A 251 -8.21 3.42 5.34
C LEU A 251 -7.16 3.74 4.26
N PHE A 252 -6.25 2.79 3.98
CA PHE A 252 -5.31 2.91 2.87
C PHE A 252 -6.03 3.06 1.53
N GLY A 253 -7.08 2.26 1.28
CA GLY A 253 -7.92 2.36 0.09
C GLY A 253 -8.58 3.74 -0.06
N LEU A 254 -9.11 4.32 1.03
CA LEU A 254 -9.67 5.68 1.03
C LEU A 254 -8.60 6.74 0.72
N TRP A 255 -7.41 6.59 1.29
CA TRP A 255 -6.29 7.49 1.05
C TRP A 255 -5.82 7.43 -0.41
N VAL A 256 -5.70 6.23 -0.97
CA VAL A 256 -5.37 6.02 -2.40
C VAL A 256 -6.48 6.53 -3.32
N LEU A 257 -7.76 6.35 -2.94
CA LEU A 257 -8.90 6.88 -3.67
C LEU A 257 -8.80 8.41 -3.78
N TRP A 258 -8.53 9.08 -2.65
CA TRP A 258 -8.34 10.53 -2.60
C TRP A 258 -7.21 10.94 -3.57
N LEU A 259 -6.05 10.29 -3.50
CA LEU A 259 -4.96 10.56 -4.43
C LEU A 259 -5.39 10.37 -5.89
N GLY A 260 -6.08 9.28 -6.21
CA GLY A 260 -6.59 9.00 -7.55
C GLY A 260 -7.50 10.10 -8.07
N VAL A 261 -8.41 10.62 -7.23
CA VAL A 261 -9.30 11.74 -7.58
C VAL A 261 -8.49 13.02 -7.86
N LEU A 262 -7.48 13.31 -7.04
CA LEU A 262 -6.61 14.48 -7.27
C LEU A 262 -5.88 14.38 -8.61
N LEU A 263 -5.34 13.20 -8.95
CA LEU A 263 -4.57 13.00 -10.18
C LEU A 263 -5.44 12.99 -11.44
N VAL A 264 -6.66 12.44 -11.37
CA VAL A 264 -7.57 12.40 -12.55
C VAL A 264 -8.10 13.80 -12.89
N ARG A 265 -8.21 14.69 -11.91
CA ARG A 265 -8.64 16.09 -12.08
C ARG A 265 -7.58 17.00 -12.70
N LEU A 266 -6.34 16.54 -12.86
CA LEU A 266 -5.31 17.29 -13.57
C LEU A 266 -5.75 17.49 -15.03
N LYS A 267 -6.00 18.75 -15.42
CA LYS A 267 -6.36 19.09 -16.81
C LYS A 267 -5.10 18.92 -17.69
N PRO A 268 -5.18 18.16 -18.80
CA PRO A 268 -4.16 18.27 -19.83
C PRO A 268 -4.33 19.63 -20.53
N GLU A 269 -3.28 20.43 -20.54
CA GLU A 269 -3.16 21.57 -21.45
C GLU A 269 -2.94 21.10 -22.89
#